data_AF-K8ZPK8-F1
#
_entry.id   AF-K8ZPK8-F1
#
_cell.length_a   1.000
_cell.length_b   1.000
_cell.length_c   1.000
_cell.angle_alpha   90.00
_cell.angle_beta   90.00
_cell.angle_gamma   90.00
#
_symmetry.space_group_name_H-M   'P 1'
#
loop_
_entity.id
_entity.type
_entity.pdbx_description
1 polymer ?
#
loop_
_entity_poly.entity_id
_entity_poly.type
_entity_poly.pdbx_seq_one_letter_code
_entity_poly.pdbx_strand_id
1 'polypeptide(L)'
;MPKATFYNYFHSKERLIDICLTVQKERLKQKVISITEHMHYTSAVDKLKAFYYLHTNLEGLYYLLFKAIFETKLGYPKAYQTAVRYRTWLINEIYSQLIKLNTDASFHDAKLFLYMIEGTIIQLLSSDRAEQRETSLDCFLNQFIST
;
A
#
# COMPACT_ATOMS: atom_id res chain seq x y z
N MET A 1 22.81 -6.24 -19.81
CA MET A 1 22.01 -6.28 -21.05
C MET A 1 22.42 -5.13 -21.97
N PRO A 2 22.59 -5.36 -23.29
CA PRO A 2 22.84 -4.29 -24.26
C PRO A 2 21.62 -3.35 -24.44
N LYS A 3 21.88 -2.06 -24.71
CA LYS A 3 20.84 -1.03 -24.89
C LYS A 3 19.83 -1.39 -26.00
N ALA A 4 20.31 -1.91 -27.13
CA ALA A 4 19.45 -2.34 -28.24
C ALA A 4 18.46 -3.44 -27.83
N THR A 5 18.91 -4.43 -27.07
CA THR A 5 18.06 -5.50 -26.54
C THR A 5 16.97 -4.97 -25.62
N PHE A 6 17.29 -3.99 -24.75
CA PHE A 6 16.30 -3.35 -23.88
C PHE A 6 15.19 -2.64 -24.65
N TYR A 7 15.54 -1.84 -25.66
CA TYR A 7 14.55 -1.14 -26.48
C TYR A 7 13.71 -2.09 -27.34
N ASN A 8 14.26 -3.24 -27.75
CA ASN A 8 13.48 -4.26 -28.46
C ASN A 8 12.38 -4.88 -27.58
N TYR A 9 12.64 -5.09 -26.29
CA TYR A 9 11.64 -5.67 -25.38
C TYR A 9 10.60 -4.66 -24.89
N PHE A 10 11.04 -3.44 -24.53
CA PHE A 10 10.17 -2.48 -23.85
C PHE A 10 9.71 -1.32 -24.73
N HIS A 11 10.33 -1.11 -25.89
CA HIS A 11 10.04 -0.04 -26.86
C HIS A 11 10.22 1.40 -26.35
N SER A 12 9.93 1.71 -25.09
CA SER A 12 10.16 3.01 -24.46
C SER A 12 10.31 2.90 -22.93
N LYS A 13 10.88 3.95 -22.33
CA LYS A 13 10.94 4.09 -20.87
C LYS A 13 9.54 4.13 -20.25
N GLU A 14 8.58 4.80 -20.90
CA GLU A 14 7.19 4.86 -20.45
C GLU A 14 6.57 3.47 -20.39
N ARG A 15 6.72 2.66 -21.44
CA ARG A 15 6.17 1.31 -21.48
C ARG A 15 6.83 0.38 -20.47
N LEU A 16 8.12 0.54 -20.18
CA LEU A 16 8.76 -0.17 -19.06
C LEU A 16 8.10 0.20 -17.73
N ILE A 17 7.91 1.50 -17.45
CA ILE A 17 7.32 1.98 -16.18
C ILE A 17 5.91 1.42 -16.02
N ASP A 18 5.09 1.50 -17.07
CA ASP A 18 3.72 0.99 -17.07
C ASP A 18 3.66 -0.52 -16.78
N ILE A 19 4.50 -1.32 -17.44
CA ILE A 19 4.59 -2.77 -17.23
C ILE A 19 5.03 -3.06 -15.79
N CYS A 20 6.07 -2.37 -15.31
CA CYS A 20 6.60 -2.57 -13.97
C CYS A 20 5.53 -2.28 -12.91
N LEU A 21 4.88 -1.11 -12.97
CA LEU A 21 3.84 -0.75 -12.01
C LEU A 21 2.63 -1.68 -12.10
N THR A 22 2.26 -2.13 -13.29
CA THR A 22 1.15 -3.08 -13.46
C THR A 22 1.46 -4.41 -12.77
N VAL A 23 2.65 -4.98 -13.01
CA VAL A 23 3.07 -6.25 -12.39
C VAL A 23 3.17 -6.11 -10.86
N GLN A 24 3.78 -5.02 -10.37
CA GLN A 24 3.90 -4.77 -8.94
C GLN A 24 2.53 -4.64 -8.28
N LYS A 25 1.62 -3.89 -8.89
CA LYS A 25 0.23 -3.73 -8.44
C LYS A 25 -0.52 -5.06 -8.40
N GLU A 26 -0.49 -5.87 -9.46
CA GLU A 26 -1.21 -7.15 -9.48
C GLU A 26 -0.69 -8.10 -8.40
N ARG A 27 0.65 -8.23 -8.26
CA ARG A 27 1.25 -9.06 -7.21
C ARG A 27 0.88 -8.56 -5.81
N LEU A 28 0.88 -7.25 -5.60
CA LEU A 28 0.52 -6.67 -4.31
C LEU A 28 -0.97 -6.89 -3.99
N LYS A 29 -1.87 -6.73 -4.97
CA LYS A 29 -3.29 -7.08 -4.83
C LYS A 29 -3.48 -8.53 -4.40
N GLN A 30 -2.79 -9.48 -5.05
CA GLN A 30 -2.87 -10.89 -4.68
C GLN A 30 -2.42 -11.14 -3.24
N LYS A 31 -1.40 -10.44 -2.75
CA LYS A 31 -0.98 -10.52 -1.33
C LYS A 31 -2.05 -9.99 -0.37
N VAL A 32 -2.68 -8.86 -0.71
CA VAL A 32 -3.77 -8.29 0.10
C VAL A 32 -4.98 -9.23 0.14
N ILE A 33 -5.40 -9.77 -1.01
CA ILE A 33 -6.49 -10.75 -1.10
C ILE A 33 -6.15 -11.99 -0.26
N SER A 34 -4.92 -12.50 -0.40
CA SER A 34 -4.44 -13.62 0.40
C SER A 34 -4.57 -13.32 1.89
N ILE A 35 -4.12 -12.16 2.39
CA ILE A 35 -4.29 -11.78 3.81
C ILE A 35 -5.77 -11.77 4.23
N THR A 36 -6.66 -11.27 3.37
CA THR A 36 -8.10 -11.21 3.66
C THR A 36 -8.74 -12.60 3.77
N GLU A 37 -8.34 -13.53 2.93
CA GLU A 37 -8.92 -14.88 2.82
C GLU A 37 -8.23 -15.92 3.72
N HIS A 38 -6.99 -15.66 4.14
CA HIS A 38 -6.19 -16.65 4.85
C HIS A 38 -6.66 -16.84 6.30
N MET A 39 -6.88 -18.11 6.66
CA MET A 39 -7.28 -18.53 8.02
C MET A 39 -6.22 -18.23 9.10
N HIS A 40 -4.98 -17.91 8.73
CA HIS A 40 -3.90 -17.60 9.68
C HIS A 40 -4.07 -16.23 10.35
N TYR A 41 -4.78 -15.30 9.70
CA TYR A 41 -5.15 -14.02 10.30
C TYR A 41 -6.52 -14.17 10.96
N THR A 42 -6.50 -14.48 12.26
CA THR A 42 -7.67 -14.92 13.02
C THR A 42 -8.64 -13.79 13.33
N SER A 43 -8.18 -12.53 13.35
CA SER A 43 -9.01 -11.35 13.58
C SER A 43 -8.87 -10.28 12.49
N ALA A 44 -9.84 -9.35 12.42
CA ALA A 44 -9.72 -8.18 11.56
C ALA A 44 -8.56 -7.25 12.00
N VAL A 45 -8.19 -7.25 13.28
CA VAL A 45 -7.01 -6.57 13.81
C VAL A 45 -5.74 -7.14 13.17
N ASP A 46 -5.59 -8.46 13.16
CA ASP A 46 -4.40 -9.12 12.58
C ASP A 46 -4.29 -8.85 11.08
N LYS A 47 -5.42 -8.82 10.37
CA LYS A 47 -5.47 -8.48 8.94
C LYS A 47 -5.04 -7.04 8.69
N LEU A 48 -5.51 -6.09 9.50
CA LEU A 48 -5.11 -4.69 9.40
C LEU A 48 -3.62 -4.50 9.72
N LYS A 49 -3.10 -5.18 10.75
CA LYS A 49 -1.65 -5.19 11.04
C LYS A 49 -0.86 -5.75 9.86
N ALA A 50 -1.31 -6.86 9.28
CA ALA A 50 -0.67 -7.45 8.10
C ALA A 50 -0.72 -6.51 6.88
N PHE A 51 -1.83 -5.79 6.66
CA PHE A 51 -1.89 -4.73 5.65
C PHE A 51 -0.86 -3.64 5.94
N TYR A 52 -0.78 -3.15 7.17
CA TYR A 52 0.19 -2.13 7.54
C TYR A 52 1.64 -2.56 7.24
N TYR A 53 2.06 -3.74 7.69
CA TYR A 53 3.42 -4.23 7.45
C TYR A 53 3.72 -4.51 5.97
N LEU A 54 2.74 -5.03 5.23
CA LEU A 54 2.88 -5.27 3.79
C LEU A 54 3.18 -3.97 3.03
N HIS A 55 2.59 -2.86 3.46
CA HIS A 55 2.69 -1.58 2.75
C HIS A 55 3.80 -0.68 3.29
N THR A 56 4.23 -0.83 4.53
CA THR A 56 5.32 -0.02 5.10
C THR A 56 6.73 -0.56 4.80
N ASN A 57 6.84 -1.76 4.24
CA ASN A 57 8.12 -2.34 3.83
C ASN A 57 8.73 -1.56 2.64
N LEU A 58 9.86 -0.89 2.85
CA LEU A 58 10.59 -0.13 1.82
C LEU A 58 11.16 -1.01 0.69
N GLU A 59 11.39 -2.30 0.96
CA GLU A 59 11.75 -3.30 -0.06
C GLU A 59 10.51 -3.98 -0.67
N GLY A 60 9.32 -3.60 -0.20
CA GLY A 60 8.04 -4.15 -0.62
C GLY A 60 7.52 -3.60 -1.95
N LEU A 61 6.53 -4.30 -2.51
CA LEU A 61 5.91 -3.95 -3.80
C LEU A 61 5.19 -2.59 -3.77
N TYR A 62 4.71 -2.17 -2.60
CA TYR A 62 3.97 -0.92 -2.46
C TYR A 62 4.84 0.31 -2.63
N TYR A 63 6.12 0.26 -2.23
CA TYR A 63 6.99 1.43 -2.25
C TYR A 63 7.12 2.05 -3.65
N LEU A 64 7.16 1.23 -4.70
CA LEU A 64 7.20 1.74 -6.08
C LEU A 64 5.89 2.42 -6.48
N LEU A 65 4.74 1.87 -6.07
CA LEU A 65 3.43 2.49 -6.32
C LEU A 65 3.29 3.81 -5.55
N PHE A 66 3.76 3.84 -4.30
CA PHE A 66 3.82 5.05 -3.49
C PHE A 66 4.61 6.15 -4.20
N LYS A 67 5.85 5.87 -4.63
CA LYS A 67 6.67 6.84 -5.39
C LYS A 67 5.99 7.32 -6.68
N ALA A 68 5.32 6.41 -7.39
CA ALA A 68 4.65 6.76 -8.64
C ALA A 68 3.56 7.83 -8.44
N ILE A 69 2.88 7.89 -7.29
CA ILE A 69 1.88 8.93 -6.99
C ILE A 69 2.49 10.33 -7.07
N PHE A 70 3.71 10.50 -6.56
CA PHE A 70 4.37 11.81 -6.47
C PHE A 70 5.19 12.15 -7.72
N GLU A 71 5.84 11.15 -8.32
CA GLU A 71 6.87 11.39 -9.34
C GLU A 71 6.32 11.37 -10.77
N THR A 72 5.18 10.70 -11.01
CA THR A 72 4.75 10.40 -12.39
C THR A 72 3.60 11.25 -12.91
N LYS A 73 3.00 12.10 -12.06
CA LYS A 73 1.78 12.86 -12.37
C LYS A 73 1.87 13.68 -13.68
N LEU A 74 3.02 14.31 -13.94
CA LEU A 74 3.20 15.18 -15.11
C LEU A 74 3.84 14.46 -16.31
N GLY A 75 4.67 13.44 -16.07
CA GLY A 75 5.48 12.80 -17.11
C GLY A 75 4.96 11.45 -17.62
N TYR A 76 4.20 10.72 -16.80
CA TYR A 76 3.71 9.37 -17.10
C TYR A 76 2.28 9.17 -16.55
N PRO A 77 1.25 9.72 -17.20
CA PRO A 77 -0.12 9.74 -16.65
C PRO A 77 -0.73 8.35 -16.44
N LYS A 78 -0.34 7.33 -17.22
CA LYS A 78 -0.78 5.94 -17.06
C LYS A 78 -0.22 5.30 -15.79
N ALA A 79 1.07 5.50 -15.54
CA ALA A 79 1.75 5.10 -14.31
C ALA A 79 1.08 5.73 -13.07
N TYR A 80 0.84 7.04 -13.12
CA TYR A 80 0.13 7.77 -12.07
C TYR A 80 -1.27 7.18 -11.83
N GLN A 81 -2.06 6.97 -12.89
CA GLN A 81 -3.40 6.40 -12.78
C GLN A 81 -3.38 4.98 -12.19
N THR A 82 -2.37 4.18 -12.52
CA THR A 82 -2.18 2.83 -11.98
C THR A 82 -2.00 2.86 -10.47
N ALA A 83 -1.16 3.77 -9.96
CA ALA A 83 -0.93 3.94 -8.54
C ALA A 83 -2.17 4.48 -7.80
N VAL A 84 -2.85 5.49 -8.36
CA VAL A 84 -4.09 6.06 -7.78
C VAL A 84 -5.20 5.01 -7.71
N ARG A 85 -5.39 4.19 -8.76
CA ARG A 85 -6.39 3.12 -8.76
C ARG A 85 -6.10 2.06 -7.69
N TYR A 86 -4.84 1.71 -7.49
CA TYR A 86 -4.45 0.81 -6.41
C TYR A 86 -4.78 1.43 -5.04
N ARG A 87 -4.44 2.70 -4.85
CA ARG A 87 -4.70 3.45 -3.63
C ARG A 87 -6.19 3.46 -3.27
N THR A 88 -7.06 3.77 -4.23
CA THR A 88 -8.52 3.73 -4.03
C THR A 88 -9.01 2.34 -3.67
N TRP A 89 -8.50 1.31 -4.35
CA TRP A 89 -8.86 -0.08 -4.05
C TRP A 89 -8.43 -0.49 -2.63
N LEU A 90 -7.21 -0.16 -2.23
CA LEU A 90 -6.69 -0.46 -0.89
C LEU A 90 -7.52 0.20 0.23
N ILE A 91 -7.99 1.44 0.02
CA ILE A 91 -8.89 2.10 0.99
C ILE A 91 -10.15 1.27 1.21
N ASN A 92 -10.74 0.71 0.15
CA ASN A 92 -11.93 -0.13 0.27
C ASN A 92 -11.62 -1.43 1.03
N GLU A 93 -10.47 -2.05 0.77
CA GLU A 93 -10.03 -3.25 1.50
C GLU A 93 -9.83 -2.95 3.00
N ILE A 94 -9.17 -1.84 3.35
CA ILE A 94 -8.99 -1.40 4.74
C ILE A 94 -10.35 -1.16 5.40
N TYR A 95 -11.23 -0.40 4.73
CA TYR A 95 -12.58 -0.13 5.22
C TYR A 95 -13.35 -1.42 5.51
N SER A 96 -13.26 -2.42 4.61
CA SER A 96 -13.92 -3.72 4.79
C SER A 96 -13.44 -4.49 6.01
N GLN A 97 -12.22 -4.24 6.50
CA GLN A 97 -11.73 -4.83 7.75
C GLN A 97 -12.09 -3.97 8.97
N LEU A 98 -12.03 -2.64 8.85
CA LEU A 98 -12.39 -1.73 9.95
C LEU A 98 -13.85 -1.90 10.39
N ILE A 99 -14.79 -2.05 9.44
CA ILE A 99 -16.22 -2.22 9.78
C ILE A 99 -16.51 -3.54 10.52
N LYS A 100 -15.60 -4.51 10.45
CA LYS A 100 -15.68 -5.76 11.23
C LYS A 100 -15.18 -5.59 12.67
N LEU A 101 -14.41 -4.53 12.93
CA LEU A 101 -13.97 -4.16 14.28
C LEU A 101 -14.99 -3.25 14.96
N ASN A 102 -15.50 -2.26 14.22
CA ASN A 102 -16.49 -1.32 14.71
C ASN A 102 -17.43 -0.96 13.56
N THR A 103 -18.73 -1.21 13.73
CA THR A 103 -19.74 -0.97 12.69
C THR A 103 -19.90 0.51 12.33
N ASP A 104 -19.48 1.42 13.20
CA ASP A 104 -19.52 2.87 12.99
C ASP A 104 -18.26 3.40 12.28
N ALA A 105 -17.29 2.53 11.98
CA ALA A 105 -16.10 2.91 11.23
C ALA A 105 -16.46 3.48 9.86
N SER A 106 -15.80 4.57 9.50
CA SER A 106 -16.09 5.35 8.29
C SER A 106 -15.04 5.16 7.20
N PHE A 107 -15.36 5.60 5.99
CA PHE A 107 -14.36 5.75 4.92
C PHE A 107 -13.26 6.75 5.26
N HIS A 108 -13.51 7.69 6.18
CA HIS A 108 -12.47 8.60 6.64
C HIS A 108 -11.42 7.86 7.46
N ASP A 109 -11.84 6.93 8.33
CA ASP A 109 -10.95 6.11 9.14
C ASP A 109 -10.03 5.24 8.28
N ALA A 110 -10.59 4.66 7.20
CA ALA A 110 -9.78 3.91 6.23
C ALA A 110 -8.74 4.78 5.52
N LYS A 111 -9.08 6.05 5.21
CA LYS A 111 -8.12 7.02 4.65
C LYS A 111 -7.05 7.39 5.68
N LEU A 112 -7.41 7.61 6.93
CA LEU A 112 -6.47 7.89 8.01
C LEU A 112 -5.48 6.74 8.19
N PHE A 113 -5.96 5.49 8.17
CA PHE A 113 -5.09 4.31 8.21
C PHE A 113 -4.10 4.27 7.04
N LEU A 114 -4.55 4.58 5.82
CA LEU A 114 -3.66 4.67 4.67
C LEU A 114 -2.65 5.82 4.82
N TYR A 115 -3.07 6.99 5.30
CA TYR A 115 -2.14 8.10 5.55
C TYR A 115 -1.12 7.76 6.63
N MET A 116 -1.49 6.95 7.62
CA MET A 116 -0.56 6.42 8.61
C MET A 116 0.51 5.55 7.96
N ILE A 117 0.13 4.61 7.08
CA ILE A 117 1.09 3.80 6.30
C ILE A 117 2.07 4.71 5.54
N GLU A 118 1.56 5.73 4.86
CA GLU A 118 2.38 6.63 4.05
C GLU A 118 3.28 7.54 4.90
N GLY A 119 2.76 8.03 6.02
CA GLY A 119 3.53 8.75 7.02
C GLY A 119 4.67 7.90 7.55
N THR A 120 4.43 6.62 7.85
CA THR A 120 5.47 5.67 8.26
C THR A 120 6.52 5.48 7.16
N ILE A 121 6.13 5.34 5.89
CA ILE A 121 7.10 5.26 4.78
C ILE A 121 7.98 6.51 4.74
N ILE A 122 7.39 7.71 4.85
CA ILE A 122 8.14 8.97 4.86
C ILE A 122 9.10 9.05 6.05
N GLN A 123 8.66 8.61 7.24
CA GLN A 123 9.49 8.54 8.44
C GLN A 123 10.66 7.56 8.29
N LEU A 124 10.43 6.40 7.67
CA LEU A 124 11.46 5.40 7.36
C LEU A 124 12.49 5.93 6.37
N LEU A 125 12.08 6.79 5.44
CA LEU A 125 12.98 7.45 4.49
C LEU A 125 13.77 8.61 5.11
N SER A 126 13.29 9.19 6.21
CA SER A 126 13.85 10.40 6.83
C SER A 126 14.61 10.17 8.14
N SER A 127 14.48 8.99 8.78
CA SER A 127 15.11 8.71 10.06
C SER A 127 15.52 7.25 10.24
N ASP A 128 16.51 7.02 11.10
CA ASP A 128 16.99 5.68 11.50
C ASP A 128 16.22 5.10 12.71
N ARG A 129 15.08 5.70 13.13
CA ARG A 129 14.42 5.34 14.41
C ARG A 129 13.28 4.34 14.23
N ALA A 130 13.39 3.19 14.91
CA ALA A 130 12.45 2.07 14.78
C ALA A 130 11.33 1.98 15.82
N GLU A 131 11.58 2.44 17.04
CA GLU A 131 10.74 2.11 18.19
C GLU A 131 9.39 2.87 18.23
N GLN A 132 9.24 4.05 17.63
CA GLN A 132 7.97 4.81 17.68
C GLN A 132 6.84 4.28 16.77
N ARG A 133 7.12 3.26 15.94
CA ARG A 133 6.25 2.85 14.83
C ARG A 133 5.10 1.94 15.25
N GLU A 134 5.37 0.98 16.11
CA GLU A 134 4.37 -0.01 16.57
C GLU A 134 3.33 0.64 17.48
N THR A 135 3.76 1.60 18.31
CA THR A 135 2.88 2.34 19.25
C THR A 135 1.76 3.10 18.53
N SER A 136 2.04 3.68 17.36
CA SER A 136 1.05 4.49 16.61
C SER A 136 -0.04 3.62 15.97
N LEU A 137 0.33 2.46 15.43
CA LEU A 137 -0.63 1.51 14.84
C LEU A 137 -1.54 0.92 15.91
N ASP A 138 -0.97 0.46 17.02
CA ASP A 138 -1.75 -0.11 18.12
C ASP A 138 -2.70 0.93 18.74
N CYS A 139 -2.24 2.16 18.92
CA CYS A 139 -3.09 3.26 19.39
C CYS A 139 -4.28 3.50 18.46
N PHE A 140 -4.04 3.54 17.13
CA PHE A 140 -5.10 3.71 16.15
C PHE A 140 -6.09 2.53 16.15
N LEU A 141 -5.62 1.29 16.30
CA LEU A 141 -6.53 0.13 16.28
C LEU A 141 -7.34 0.01 17.58
N ASN A 142 -6.75 0.36 18.72
CA ASN A 142 -7.42 0.30 20.02
C ASN A 142 -8.66 1.20 20.11
N GLN A 143 -8.72 2.31 19.35
CA GLN A 143 -9.90 3.18 19.32
C GLN A 143 -11.14 2.48 18.73
N PHE A 144 -10.96 1.42 17.93
CA PHE A 144 -12.05 0.63 17.35
C PHE A 144 -12.44 -0.58 18.19
N ILE A 145 -11.60 -1.00 19.14
CA ILE A 145 -11.82 -2.20 19.95
C ILE A 145 -12.48 -1.84 21.29
N SER A 146 -12.36 -0.58 21.73
CA SER A 146 -12.73 -0.13 23.07
C SER A 146 -14.19 0.36 23.19
N THR A 147 -15.11 -0.11 22.34
CA THR A 147 -16.55 0.26 22.36
C THR A 147 -17.40 -0.99 22.59
#